data_AF-A0A4R1M0K6-F1
#
_entry.id   AF-A0A4R1M0K6-F1
#
_cell.length_a   1.000
_cell.length_b   1.000
_cell.length_c   1.000
_cell.angle_alpha   90.00
_cell.angle_beta   90.00
_cell.angle_gamma   90.00
#
_symmetry.space_group_name_H-M   'P 1'
#
loop_
_entity.id
_entity.type
_entity.pdbx_description
1 polymer ?
#
loop_
_entity_poly.entity_id
_entity_poly.type
_entity_poly.pdbx_seq_one_letter_code
_entity_poly.pdbx_strand_id
1 'polypeptide(L)'
;MKKTAILASLMVICLLFNANAQTSSSKTTANDPDNLAKDYFSQIMGVAASSTTNSKMYQFIYDWIGTPYRLGGNTKKGIDCSAFAAELYEQVFNTSIGSNSRNIYSNVDKVSKNNLQPGDFVFFKIRSKNISHVGVYIGDNKFAHASSSRGVMVSDLNDAYWKRYYYNGGRALTAASDDTNTDPSIN
;
A
#
# COMPACT_ATOMS: atom_id res chain seq x y z
N MET A 1 40.91 -66.77 32.64
CA MET A 1 41.35 -66.99 31.25
C MET A 1 40.21 -66.65 30.30
N LYS A 2 40.52 -65.86 29.26
CA LYS A 2 39.82 -65.66 27.96
C LYS A 2 38.55 -64.77 27.90
N LYS A 3 38.63 -63.86 26.92
CA LYS A 3 37.70 -62.79 26.49
C LYS A 3 36.80 -63.31 25.35
N THR A 4 35.60 -62.72 25.17
CA THR A 4 34.90 -62.38 23.89
C THR A 4 33.48 -61.86 24.25
N ALA A 5 33.01 -60.64 23.95
CA ALA A 5 32.89 -59.85 22.71
C ALA A 5 31.53 -60.01 21.98
N ILE A 6 30.71 -58.94 22.05
CA ILE A 6 29.87 -58.30 21.01
C ILE A 6 28.60 -59.02 20.49
N LEU A 7 27.43 -58.38 20.65
CA LEU A 7 26.53 -57.82 19.60
C LEU A 7 25.10 -57.65 20.16
N ALA A 8 24.79 -56.44 20.64
CA ALA A 8 23.42 -56.03 20.91
C ALA A 8 22.80 -55.51 19.61
N SER A 9 22.05 -56.37 18.93
CA SER A 9 21.12 -55.99 17.88
C SER A 9 19.72 -56.04 18.47
N LEU A 10 19.20 -54.89 18.90
CA LEU A 10 17.78 -54.74 19.21
C LEU A 10 17.29 -53.45 18.55
N MET A 11 16.99 -53.59 17.27
CA MET A 11 16.04 -52.76 16.55
C MET A 11 14.72 -52.82 17.30
N VAL A 12 14.20 -51.69 17.82
CA VAL A 12 12.77 -51.50 18.13
C VAL A 12 12.51 -50.03 18.53
N ILE A 13 11.77 -49.37 17.63
CA ILE A 13 10.70 -48.40 17.90
C ILE A 13 11.09 -46.93 18.14
N CYS A 14 11.28 -46.25 17.01
CA CYS A 14 10.76 -44.90 16.78
C CYS A 14 9.23 -44.91 16.85
N LEU A 15 8.65 -44.31 17.89
CA LEU A 15 7.29 -43.77 17.89
C LEU A 15 7.39 -42.37 18.50
N LEU A 16 7.69 -41.37 17.68
CA LEU A 16 6.72 -40.43 17.13
C LEU A 16 5.88 -39.75 18.22
N PHE A 17 6.43 -38.64 18.71
CA PHE A 17 5.66 -37.54 19.29
C PHE A 17 4.66 -37.06 18.25
N ASN A 18 3.39 -37.48 18.36
CA ASN A 18 2.30 -36.77 17.70
C ASN A 18 2.00 -35.51 18.52
N ALA A 19 2.85 -34.50 18.38
CA ALA A 19 2.44 -33.14 18.64
C ALA A 19 1.44 -32.77 17.54
N ASN A 20 0.14 -32.95 17.82
CA ASN A 20 -0.90 -32.31 17.03
C ASN A 20 -0.83 -30.80 17.30
N ALA A 21 0.14 -30.15 16.68
CA ALA A 21 0.04 -28.74 16.40
C ALA A 21 -1.08 -28.61 15.38
N GLN A 22 -2.30 -28.35 15.85
CA GLN A 22 -3.36 -27.81 15.01
C GLN A 22 -2.89 -26.42 14.57
N THR A 23 -2.11 -26.38 13.49
CA THR A 23 -1.99 -25.19 12.68
C THR A 23 -3.40 -24.94 12.14
N SER A 24 -4.07 -23.96 12.71
CA SER A 24 -5.32 -23.40 12.18
C SER A 24 -5.03 -22.91 10.77
N SER A 25 -5.13 -23.80 9.79
CA SER A 25 -5.12 -23.44 8.37
C SER A 25 -6.41 -22.65 8.17
N SER A 26 -6.32 -21.31 8.24
CA SER A 26 -7.43 -20.47 7.85
C SER A 26 -7.74 -20.83 6.41
N LYS A 27 -8.91 -21.43 6.20
CA LYS A 27 -9.43 -21.73 4.87
C LYS A 27 -9.92 -20.40 4.29
N THR A 28 -8.97 -19.53 3.96
CA THR A 28 -9.23 -18.25 3.29
C THR A 28 -9.56 -18.58 1.85
N THR A 29 -10.80 -18.32 1.44
CA THR A 29 -11.22 -18.44 0.05
C THR A 29 -10.40 -17.49 -0.81
N ALA A 30 -9.54 -18.05 -1.67
CA ALA A 30 -8.61 -17.34 -2.55
C ALA A 30 -9.27 -16.40 -3.60
N ASN A 31 -10.59 -16.20 -3.55
CA ASN A 31 -11.37 -15.45 -4.54
C ASN A 31 -12.10 -14.22 -3.95
N ASP A 32 -11.87 -13.91 -2.68
CA ASP A 32 -12.41 -12.69 -2.08
C ASP A 32 -11.49 -11.51 -2.46
N PRO A 33 -11.97 -10.50 -3.21
CA PRO A 33 -11.15 -9.38 -3.67
C PRO A 33 -10.44 -8.65 -2.52
N ASP A 34 -11.08 -8.56 -1.35
CA ASP A 34 -10.50 -7.93 -0.17
C ASP A 34 -9.25 -8.68 0.33
N ASN A 35 -9.19 -10.00 0.12
CA ASN A 35 -8.04 -10.81 0.50
C ASN A 35 -6.92 -10.69 -0.54
N LEU A 36 -7.25 -10.55 -1.82
CA LEU A 36 -6.24 -10.37 -2.88
C LEU A 36 -5.48 -9.05 -2.74
N ALA A 37 -6.18 -7.95 -2.45
CA ALA A 37 -5.52 -6.67 -2.17
C ALA A 37 -4.62 -6.79 -0.93
N LYS A 38 -5.14 -7.38 0.16
CA LYS A 38 -4.35 -7.60 1.40
C LYS A 38 -3.08 -8.41 1.13
N ASP A 39 -3.16 -9.51 0.41
CA ASP A 39 -2.01 -10.37 0.11
C ASP A 39 -0.97 -9.62 -0.73
N TYR A 40 -1.42 -8.89 -1.77
CA TYR A 40 -0.56 -8.07 -2.63
C TYR A 40 0.22 -7.02 -1.81
N PHE A 41 -0.45 -6.26 -0.95
CA PHE A 41 0.21 -5.23 -0.16
C PHE A 41 1.03 -5.79 1.00
N SER A 42 0.65 -6.93 1.57
CA SER A 42 1.48 -7.63 2.57
C SER A 42 2.83 -8.04 1.98
N GLN A 43 2.83 -8.54 0.75
CA GLN A 43 4.06 -8.90 0.04
C GLN A 43 4.92 -7.67 -0.28
N ILE A 44 4.31 -6.54 -0.68
CA ILE A 44 5.04 -5.32 -1.06
C ILE A 44 5.61 -4.57 0.16
N MET A 45 4.87 -4.54 1.26
CA MET A 45 5.25 -3.78 2.47
C MET A 45 6.00 -4.65 3.49
N GLY A 46 6.05 -5.96 3.31
CA GLY A 46 6.74 -6.87 4.24
C GLY A 46 6.12 -6.93 5.64
N VAL A 47 4.86 -6.49 5.80
CA VAL A 47 4.11 -6.51 7.07
C VAL A 47 2.92 -7.46 6.97
N ALA A 48 2.54 -8.08 8.09
CA ALA A 48 1.38 -8.97 8.14
C ALA A 48 0.08 -8.22 7.77
N ALA A 49 -0.75 -8.83 6.93
CA ALA A 49 -1.98 -8.28 6.34
C ALA A 49 -2.93 -7.55 7.31
N SER A 50 -2.87 -7.85 8.61
CA SER A 50 -3.73 -7.25 9.64
C SER A 50 -3.37 -5.80 10.02
N SER A 51 -2.20 -5.28 9.62
CA SER A 51 -1.76 -3.91 9.98
C SER A 51 -2.25 -2.82 9.01
N THR A 52 -3.00 -3.19 7.97
CA THR A 52 -3.40 -2.29 6.90
C THR A 52 -4.72 -1.58 7.21
N THR A 53 -4.65 -0.43 7.89
CA THR A 53 -5.82 0.28 8.47
C THR A 53 -6.83 0.83 7.44
N ASN A 54 -6.47 1.01 6.16
CA ASN A 54 -7.35 1.65 5.16
C ASN A 54 -7.69 0.72 3.97
N SER A 55 -8.42 -0.37 4.24
CA SER A 55 -8.74 -1.42 3.25
C SER A 55 -9.29 -0.89 1.93
N LYS A 56 -10.14 0.14 1.95
CA LYS A 56 -10.72 0.77 0.75
C LYS A 56 -9.67 1.38 -0.16
N MET A 57 -8.69 2.08 0.41
CA MET A 57 -7.60 2.68 -0.37
C MET A 57 -6.78 1.61 -1.09
N TYR A 58 -6.41 0.56 -0.37
CA TYR A 58 -5.62 -0.53 -0.94
C TYR A 58 -6.42 -1.31 -1.98
N GLN A 59 -7.70 -1.60 -1.73
CA GLN A 59 -8.57 -2.24 -2.71
C GLN A 59 -8.66 -1.41 -4.00
N PHE A 60 -8.91 -0.10 -3.87
CA PHE A 60 -8.91 0.79 -5.02
C PHE A 60 -7.59 0.70 -5.79
N ILE A 61 -6.45 0.85 -5.11
CA ILE A 61 -5.15 0.82 -5.78
C ILE A 61 -4.97 -0.53 -6.50
N TYR A 62 -5.26 -1.64 -5.83
CA TYR A 62 -5.18 -2.99 -6.39
C TYR A 62 -5.98 -3.12 -7.69
N ASP A 63 -7.23 -2.68 -7.68
CA ASP A 63 -8.11 -2.74 -8.85
C ASP A 63 -7.57 -1.93 -10.03
N TRP A 64 -6.79 -0.88 -9.77
CA TRP A 64 -6.20 -0.02 -10.80
C TRP A 64 -4.82 -0.46 -11.26
N ILE A 65 -4.11 -1.33 -10.53
CA ILE A 65 -2.77 -1.84 -10.92
C ILE A 65 -2.78 -2.32 -12.37
N GLY A 66 -1.77 -1.91 -13.14
CA GLY A 66 -1.60 -2.27 -14.54
C GLY A 66 -2.39 -1.41 -15.53
N THR A 67 -3.29 -0.54 -15.09
CA THR A 67 -3.98 0.40 -15.98
C THR A 67 -2.96 1.24 -16.77
N PRO A 68 -2.99 1.24 -18.12
CA PRO A 68 -2.00 1.96 -18.91
C PRO A 68 -1.96 3.46 -18.62
N TYR A 69 -0.80 4.08 -18.80
CA TYR A 69 -0.70 5.53 -18.71
C TYR A 69 -1.25 6.21 -19.96
N ARG A 70 -2.09 7.23 -19.78
CA ARG A 70 -2.53 8.13 -20.85
C ARG A 70 -2.66 9.54 -20.29
N LEU A 71 -1.89 10.48 -20.83
CA LEU A 71 -1.97 11.89 -20.43
C LEU A 71 -3.40 12.43 -20.61
N GLY A 72 -3.97 13.02 -19.56
CA GLY A 72 -5.36 13.50 -19.53
C GLY A 72 -6.41 12.39 -19.49
N GLY A 73 -6.01 11.12 -19.40
CA GLY A 73 -6.91 9.99 -19.24
C GLY A 73 -7.38 9.84 -17.80
N ASN A 74 -8.59 9.29 -17.63
CA ASN A 74 -9.25 9.06 -16.35
C ASN A 74 -10.04 7.74 -16.33
N THR A 75 -9.63 6.74 -17.11
CA THR A 75 -10.37 5.47 -17.23
C THR A 75 -9.46 4.26 -17.10
N LYS A 76 -10.02 3.06 -16.92
CA LYS A 76 -9.28 1.79 -16.95
C LYS A 76 -8.61 1.47 -18.30
N LYS A 77 -8.91 2.21 -19.37
CA LYS A 77 -8.20 2.11 -20.67
C LYS A 77 -6.96 3.01 -20.74
N GLY A 78 -6.79 3.91 -19.78
CA GLY A 78 -5.74 4.91 -19.79
C GLY A 78 -5.99 5.98 -18.75
N ILE A 79 -5.03 6.18 -17.84
CA ILE A 79 -5.09 7.19 -16.78
C ILE A 79 -3.76 7.92 -16.62
N ASP A 80 -3.78 9.21 -16.27
CA ASP A 80 -2.56 9.92 -15.87
C ASP A 80 -2.33 9.93 -14.36
N CYS A 81 -1.17 10.42 -13.93
CA CYS A 81 -0.78 10.42 -12.52
C CYS A 81 -1.70 11.27 -11.64
N SER A 82 -2.18 12.40 -12.15
CA SER A 82 -3.05 13.30 -11.41
C SER A 82 -4.48 12.80 -11.35
N ALA A 83 -5.00 12.29 -12.47
CA ALA A 83 -6.30 11.66 -12.53
C ALA A 83 -6.36 10.44 -11.62
N PHE A 84 -5.31 9.59 -11.59
CA PHE A 84 -5.26 8.45 -10.67
C PHE A 84 -5.32 8.90 -9.21
N ALA A 85 -4.53 9.91 -8.84
CA ALA A 85 -4.52 10.44 -7.48
C ALA A 85 -5.87 11.09 -7.10
N ALA A 86 -6.49 11.82 -8.03
CA ALA A 86 -7.80 12.45 -7.83
C ALA A 86 -8.94 11.43 -7.72
N GLU A 87 -8.97 10.40 -8.59
CA GLU A 87 -9.95 9.31 -8.54
C GLU A 87 -9.84 8.52 -7.23
N LEU A 88 -8.62 8.24 -6.75
CA LEU A 88 -8.43 7.62 -5.45
C LEU A 88 -9.05 8.49 -4.35
N TYR A 89 -8.78 9.79 -4.37
CA TYR A 89 -9.27 10.70 -3.35
C TYR A 89 -10.79 10.87 -3.36
N GLU A 90 -11.38 10.96 -4.55
CA GLU A 90 -12.82 11.04 -4.73
C GLU A 90 -13.52 9.76 -4.25
N GLN A 91 -13.00 8.58 -4.61
CA GLN A 91 -13.68 7.31 -4.32
C GLN A 91 -13.43 6.77 -2.91
N VAL A 92 -12.26 7.07 -2.32
CA VAL A 92 -11.87 6.55 -1.01
C VAL A 92 -12.16 7.54 0.12
N PHE A 93 -11.93 8.83 -0.15
CA PHE A 93 -12.01 9.89 0.86
C PHE A 93 -13.13 10.91 0.58
N ASN A 94 -13.94 10.69 -0.47
CA ASN A 94 -15.04 11.59 -0.86
C ASN A 94 -14.60 13.06 -0.98
N THR A 95 -13.39 13.28 -1.47
CA THR A 95 -12.76 14.62 -1.49
C THR A 95 -12.17 14.91 -2.86
N SER A 96 -12.57 16.03 -3.46
CA SER A 96 -12.03 16.50 -4.74
C SER A 96 -10.77 17.34 -4.54
N ILE A 97 -9.64 16.89 -5.09
CA ILE A 97 -8.31 17.49 -4.82
C ILE A 97 -7.68 18.21 -6.02
N GLY A 98 -8.42 18.34 -7.13
CA GLY A 98 -8.01 19.08 -8.32
C GLY A 98 -7.68 18.21 -9.54
N SER A 99 -7.51 18.86 -10.70
CA SER A 99 -7.46 18.19 -12.02
C SER A 99 -6.05 17.91 -12.57
N ASN A 100 -4.99 18.44 -11.94
CA ASN A 100 -3.61 18.20 -12.38
C ASN A 100 -2.63 18.28 -11.20
N SER A 101 -1.43 17.71 -11.36
CA SER A 101 -0.44 17.57 -10.27
C SER A 101 -0.02 18.90 -9.62
N ARG A 102 -0.01 20.01 -10.37
CA ARG A 102 0.32 21.34 -9.84
C ARG A 102 -0.82 21.89 -9.00
N ASN A 103 -2.06 21.73 -9.46
CA ASN A 103 -3.24 22.17 -8.71
C ASN A 103 -3.40 21.35 -7.41
N ILE A 104 -3.23 20.02 -7.47
CA ILE A 104 -3.19 19.15 -6.29
C ILE A 104 -2.14 19.66 -5.30
N TYR A 105 -0.92 19.94 -5.75
CA TYR A 105 0.15 20.46 -4.88
C TYR A 105 -0.17 21.82 -4.24
N SER A 106 -0.97 22.67 -4.89
CA SER A 106 -1.39 23.95 -4.31
C SER A 106 -2.50 23.80 -3.26
N ASN A 107 -3.20 22.68 -3.23
CA ASN A 107 -4.36 22.41 -2.35
C ASN A 107 -4.04 21.43 -1.20
N VAL A 108 -2.76 21.33 -0.82
CA VAL A 108 -2.29 20.43 0.25
C VAL A 108 -1.43 21.18 1.25
N ASP A 109 -1.51 20.77 2.51
CA ASP A 109 -0.54 21.16 3.53
C ASP A 109 0.77 20.39 3.31
N LYS A 110 1.89 21.10 3.32
CA LYS A 110 3.20 20.48 3.06
C LYS A 110 3.60 19.57 4.21
N VAL A 111 3.97 18.34 3.88
CA VAL A 111 4.39 17.32 4.86
C VAL A 111 5.83 16.90 4.58
N SER A 112 6.65 16.87 5.63
CA SER A 112 8.02 16.38 5.53
C SER A 112 8.03 14.88 5.24
N LYS A 113 9.06 14.38 4.54
CA LYS A 113 9.14 12.96 4.15
C LYS A 113 8.98 12.00 5.34
N ASN A 114 9.50 12.36 6.51
CA ASN A 114 9.45 11.54 7.72
C ASN A 114 8.08 11.53 8.40
N ASN A 115 7.21 12.50 8.07
CA ASN A 115 5.87 12.65 8.64
C ASN A 115 4.77 12.18 7.68
N LEU A 116 5.14 11.55 6.56
CA LEU A 116 4.21 11.00 5.58
C LEU A 116 3.36 9.89 6.21
N GLN A 117 2.06 9.99 5.98
CA GLN A 117 1.06 9.02 6.41
C GLN A 117 0.32 8.46 5.18
N PRO A 118 -0.14 7.19 5.22
CA PRO A 118 -0.91 6.62 4.13
C PRO A 118 -2.10 7.53 3.75
N GLY A 119 -2.21 7.85 2.46
CA GLY A 119 -3.15 8.85 1.93
C GLY A 119 -2.50 10.19 1.58
N ASP A 120 -1.35 10.54 2.16
CA ASP A 120 -0.62 11.75 1.75
C ASP A 120 -0.16 11.66 0.29
N PHE A 121 -0.05 12.79 -0.39
CA PHE A 121 0.54 12.87 -1.71
C PHE A 121 2.05 12.99 -1.65
N VAL A 122 2.73 12.41 -2.65
CA VAL A 122 4.15 12.61 -2.91
C VAL A 122 4.33 13.25 -4.28
N PHE A 123 5.11 14.32 -4.33
CA PHE A 123 5.27 15.15 -5.52
C PHE A 123 6.69 15.11 -6.05
N PHE A 124 6.83 15.11 -7.38
CA PHE A 124 8.13 14.99 -8.04
C PHE A 124 8.31 16.02 -9.16
N LYS A 125 9.57 16.39 -9.38
CA LYS A 125 10.03 17.29 -10.45
C LYS A 125 10.91 16.53 -11.42
N ILE A 126 10.29 15.77 -12.33
CA ILE A 126 10.99 14.83 -13.22
C ILE A 126 11.42 15.50 -14.52
N ARG A 127 10.49 16.21 -15.17
CA ARG A 127 10.68 16.76 -16.54
C ARG A 127 10.83 18.28 -16.58
N SER A 128 10.71 18.95 -15.43
CA SER A 128 10.74 20.40 -15.35
C SER A 128 11.11 20.89 -13.95
N LYS A 129 11.34 22.20 -13.81
CA LYS A 129 11.51 22.87 -12.50
C LYS A 129 10.22 22.91 -11.67
N ASN A 130 9.07 22.64 -12.29
CA ASN A 130 7.75 22.60 -11.68
C ASN A 130 7.33 21.15 -11.37
N ILE A 131 6.34 20.98 -10.49
CA ILE A 131 5.72 19.67 -10.23
C ILE A 131 5.24 19.09 -11.55
N SER A 132 5.71 17.89 -11.87
CA SER A 132 5.40 17.20 -13.12
C SER A 132 4.84 15.80 -12.91
N HIS A 133 4.79 15.31 -11.67
CA HIS A 133 4.31 13.98 -11.32
C HIS A 133 3.82 13.96 -9.87
N VAL A 134 2.82 13.12 -9.60
CA VAL A 134 2.23 12.91 -8.27
C VAL A 134 1.95 11.43 -8.06
N GLY A 135 2.02 10.99 -6.81
CA GLY A 135 1.53 9.70 -6.37
C GLY A 135 0.90 9.81 -4.97
N VAL A 136 0.27 8.73 -4.53
CA VAL A 136 -0.34 8.63 -3.19
C VAL A 136 0.53 7.70 -2.35
N TYR A 137 1.00 8.20 -1.22
CA TYR A 137 1.79 7.46 -0.24
C TYR A 137 0.93 6.39 0.42
N ILE A 138 1.49 5.19 0.56
CA ILE A 138 0.76 4.04 1.10
C ILE A 138 1.47 3.41 2.31
N GLY A 139 2.48 4.09 2.87
CA GLY A 139 3.27 3.55 3.98
C GLY A 139 4.55 2.84 3.51
N ASP A 140 5.45 2.56 4.45
CA ASP A 140 6.72 1.87 4.24
C ASP A 140 7.56 2.40 3.05
N ASN A 141 7.66 3.72 2.91
CA ASN A 141 8.31 4.38 1.77
C ASN A 141 7.69 4.04 0.39
N LYS A 142 6.55 3.35 0.34
CA LYS A 142 5.87 2.99 -0.90
C LYS A 142 4.83 4.04 -1.28
N PHE A 143 4.59 4.15 -2.58
CA PHE A 143 3.54 5.01 -3.11
C PHE A 143 2.96 4.44 -4.40
N ALA A 144 1.65 4.63 -4.59
CA ALA A 144 0.93 4.25 -5.79
C ALA A 144 0.86 5.43 -6.77
N HIS A 145 1.08 5.16 -8.06
CA HIS A 145 1.03 6.19 -9.10
C HIS A 145 0.85 5.59 -10.49
N ALA A 146 0.40 6.39 -11.46
CA ALA A 146 0.43 6.03 -12.88
C ALA A 146 1.79 6.37 -13.51
N SER A 147 2.64 5.37 -13.73
CA SER A 147 3.95 5.49 -14.39
C SER A 147 3.80 5.61 -15.90
N SER A 148 4.52 6.54 -16.54
CA SER A 148 4.44 6.73 -18.00
C SER A 148 4.87 5.52 -18.83
N SER A 149 5.67 4.61 -18.26
CA SER A 149 6.16 3.40 -18.96
C SER A 149 5.46 2.11 -18.55
N ARG A 150 4.86 2.06 -17.35
CA ARG A 150 4.34 0.82 -16.76
C ARG A 150 2.88 0.89 -16.31
N GLY A 151 2.23 2.03 -16.51
CA GLY A 151 0.87 2.24 -16.02
C GLY A 151 0.82 2.38 -14.50
N VAL A 152 -0.36 2.17 -13.92
CA VAL A 152 -0.57 2.23 -12.47
C VAL A 152 0.22 1.14 -11.78
N MET A 153 1.08 1.54 -10.85
CA MET A 153 1.96 0.64 -10.11
C MET A 153 2.28 1.20 -8.73
N VAL A 154 2.91 0.37 -7.90
CA VAL A 154 3.53 0.77 -6.64
C VAL A 154 5.05 0.88 -6.84
N SER A 155 5.63 1.94 -6.32
CA SER A 155 7.07 2.22 -6.35
C SER A 155 7.60 2.52 -4.95
N ASP A 156 8.92 2.44 -4.77
CA ASP A 156 9.60 2.78 -3.52
C ASP A 156 10.30 4.15 -3.60
N LEU A 157 10.06 5.02 -2.62
CA LEU A 157 10.70 6.34 -2.49
C LEU A 157 12.21 6.25 -2.21
N ASN A 158 12.73 5.07 -1.87
CA ASN A 158 14.15 4.80 -1.69
C ASN A 158 14.87 4.41 -2.99
N ASP A 159 14.13 4.08 -4.05
CA ASP A 159 14.72 3.85 -5.37
C ASP A 159 15.46 5.11 -5.84
N ALA A 160 16.65 4.92 -6.41
CA ALA A 160 17.52 6.02 -6.83
C ALA A 160 16.82 7.04 -7.73
N TYR A 161 15.95 6.56 -8.63
CA TYR A 161 15.16 7.42 -9.51
C TYR A 161 14.19 8.32 -8.72
N TRP A 162 13.36 7.73 -7.85
CA TRP A 162 12.36 8.48 -7.09
C TRP A 162 13.00 9.39 -6.06
N LYS A 163 14.08 8.93 -5.40
CA LYS A 163 14.87 9.73 -4.48
C LYS A 163 15.48 10.97 -5.15
N ARG A 164 15.95 10.85 -6.40
CA ARG A 164 16.52 11.96 -7.17
C ARG A 164 15.49 13.04 -7.50
N TYR A 165 14.25 12.66 -7.79
CA TYR A 165 13.22 13.59 -8.29
C TYR A 165 12.18 14.00 -7.23
N TYR A 166 12.22 13.39 -6.05
CA TYR A 166 11.34 13.73 -4.94
C TYR A 166 11.46 15.22 -4.60
N TYR A 167 10.32 15.88 -4.49
CA TYR A 167 10.28 17.29 -4.15
C TYR A 167 9.68 17.53 -2.76
N ASN A 168 8.45 17.06 -2.52
CA ASN A 168 7.81 17.22 -1.23
C ASN A 168 6.65 16.24 -1.02
N GLY A 169 6.22 16.10 0.24
CA GLY A 169 4.96 15.48 0.60
C GLY A 169 3.86 16.53 0.75
N GLY A 170 2.60 16.12 0.70
CA GLY A 170 1.49 16.98 1.06
C GLY A 170 0.25 16.22 1.50
N ARG A 171 -0.43 16.73 2.51
CA ARG A 171 -1.67 16.18 3.05
C ARG A 171 -2.85 17.02 2.56
N ALA A 172 -3.91 16.37 2.09
CA ALA A 172 -5.10 17.11 1.68
C ALA A 172 -5.61 18.00 2.80
N LEU A 173 -6.04 19.20 2.44
CA LEU A 173 -6.77 20.10 3.32
C LEU A 173 -8.16 19.50 3.55
N THR A 174 -8.31 18.66 4.56
CA THR A 174 -9.63 18.28 5.04
C THR A 174 -10.23 19.49 5.73
N ALA A 175 -11.47 19.86 5.42
CA ALA A 175 -12.29 20.59 6.39
C ALA A 175 -12.21 19.78 7.69
N ALA A 176 -11.80 20.43 8.78
CA ALA A 176 -11.48 19.77 10.05
C ALA A 176 -12.46 18.63 10.32
N SER A 177 -11.91 17.45 10.61
CA SER A 177 -12.64 16.30 11.13
C SER A 177 -13.66 16.81 12.15
N ASP A 178 -14.94 16.67 11.80
CA ASP A 178 -16.07 16.87 12.69
C ASP A 178 -16.04 15.75 13.74
N ASP A 179 -15.10 15.87 14.66
CA ASP A 179 -15.12 15.23 15.97
C ASP A 179 -15.76 16.23 16.94
N THR A 180 -17.02 16.58 16.67
CA THR A 180 -17.92 17.03 17.72
C THR A 180 -18.81 15.86 18.07
N ASN A 181 -18.26 14.94 18.87
CA ASN A 181 -19.03 14.11 19.79
C ASN A 181 -19.84 15.04 20.71
N THR A 182 -20.97 15.52 20.21
CA THR A 182 -21.99 16.19 21.00
C THR A 182 -22.87 15.09 21.56
N ASP A 183 -22.49 14.61 22.74
CA ASP A 183 -23.33 13.77 23.60
C ASP A 183 -24.73 14.41 23.74
N PRO A 184 -25.82 13.76 23.30
CA PRO A 184 -27.16 14.31 23.40
C PRO A 184 -27.78 14.15 24.81
N SER A 185 -26.99 13.93 25.87
CA SER A 185 -27.54 13.66 27.21
C SER A 185 -27.66 14.84 28.18
N ILE A 186 -27.63 16.11 27.72
CA ILE A 186 -27.99 17.26 28.58
C ILE A 186 -28.86 18.28 27.81
N ASN A 187 -30.18 18.07 27.83
CA ASN A 187 -31.18 19.12 28.12
C ASN A 187 -32.52 18.48 28.46
#